data_AF-A0A368XNY6-F1
#
_entry.id   AF-A0A368XNY6-F1
#
_cell.length_a   1.000
_cell.length_b   1.000
_cell.length_c   1.000
_cell.angle_alpha   90.00
_cell.angle_beta   90.00
_cell.angle_gamma   90.00
#
_symmetry.space_group_name_H-M   'P 1'
#
loop_
_entity.id
_entity.type
_entity.pdbx_description
1 polymer ?
#
loop_
_entity_poly.entity_id
_entity_poly.type
_entity_poly.pdbx_seq_one_letter_code
_entity_poly.pdbx_strand_id
1 'polypeptide(L)'
;MTFERVRGLVSVVIPCFCAFFFDFTPFKANGKRELYAYRTDGESAQKVKPDNNLDISRRGLHCNNLEEWLRIIAHFEVISTDRAHVMIAGVMLGKQIYYTPTNYHKLPGIAEFLIKEFNVSEKP
;
A
#
# COMPACT_ATOMS: atom_id res chain seq x y z
N MET A 1 -17.79 -9.85 -7.68
CA MET A 1 -17.83 -9.00 -8.88
C MET A 1 -16.42 -9.00 -9.47
N THR A 2 -16.21 -9.67 -10.60
CA THR A 2 -14.88 -9.94 -11.17
C THR A 2 -14.40 -8.81 -12.08
N PHE A 3 -13.08 -8.55 -12.05
CA PHE A 3 -12.36 -7.46 -12.72
C PHE A 3 -12.61 -7.39 -14.25
N GLU A 4 -12.90 -8.53 -14.85
CA GLU A 4 -13.07 -8.66 -16.31
C GLU A 4 -14.28 -7.89 -16.87
N ARG A 5 -15.31 -7.64 -16.07
CA ARG A 5 -16.50 -6.88 -16.51
C ARG A 5 -16.28 -5.37 -16.66
N VAL A 6 -15.12 -4.84 -16.25
CA VAL A 6 -14.85 -3.38 -16.24
C VAL A 6 -13.99 -2.94 -17.44
N ARG A 7 -13.40 -3.89 -18.20
CA ARG A 7 -12.51 -3.57 -19.34
C ARG A 7 -13.17 -2.83 -20.51
N GLY A 8 -14.49 -2.90 -20.65
CA GLY A 8 -15.24 -2.22 -21.71
C GLY A 8 -15.56 -0.75 -21.42
N LEU A 9 -15.25 -0.24 -20.23
CA LEU A 9 -15.52 1.12 -19.82
C LEU A 9 -14.22 1.92 -19.76
N VAL A 10 -13.68 2.22 -20.94
CA VAL A 10 -12.66 3.26 -21.16
C VAL A 10 -13.30 4.62 -20.83
N SER A 11 -13.48 4.87 -19.53
CA SER A 11 -13.94 6.12 -18.88
C SER A 11 -14.30 5.90 -17.41
N VAL A 12 -14.26 4.68 -16.88
CA VAL A 12 -14.14 4.50 -15.43
C VAL A 12 -12.68 4.74 -15.06
N VAL A 13 -12.29 6.02 -15.02
CA VAL A 13 -11.31 6.47 -14.02
C VAL A 13 -11.83 5.88 -12.73
N ILE A 14 -11.23 4.79 -12.24
CA ILE A 14 -11.63 4.17 -10.99
C ILE A 14 -11.53 5.30 -9.95
N PRO A 15 -12.65 5.87 -9.46
CA PRO A 15 -12.59 7.01 -8.55
C PRO A 15 -12.00 6.60 -7.18
N CYS A 16 -11.77 5.30 -6.98
CA CYS A 16 -11.34 4.72 -5.73
C CYS A 16 -9.86 4.93 -5.39
N PHE A 17 -9.05 5.50 -6.29
CA PHE A 17 -7.66 5.78 -5.97
C PHE A 17 -7.30 7.25 -6.22
N CYS A 18 -8.05 8.17 -5.60
CA CYS A 18 -7.65 9.58 -5.49
C CYS A 18 -6.21 9.75 -4.97
N ALA A 19 -5.68 8.73 -4.28
CA ALA A 19 -4.29 8.63 -3.89
C ALA A 19 -3.32 8.87 -5.06
N PHE A 20 -3.60 8.43 -6.30
CA PHE A 20 -2.69 8.66 -7.44
C PHE A 20 -2.58 10.14 -7.85
N PHE A 21 -3.56 10.98 -7.49
CA PHE A 21 -3.60 12.41 -7.83
C PHE A 21 -3.02 13.30 -6.71
N PHE A 22 -2.60 12.70 -5.59
CA PHE A 22 -1.98 13.44 -4.49
C PHE A 22 -0.51 13.76 -4.81
N ASP A 23 -0.02 14.95 -4.43
CA ASP A 23 1.39 15.31 -4.58
C ASP A 23 2.24 14.72 -3.44
N PHE A 24 2.93 13.61 -3.72
CA PHE A 24 3.85 12.97 -2.79
C PHE A 24 5.25 13.60 -2.77
N THR A 25 5.55 14.52 -3.69
CA THR A 25 6.88 15.11 -3.85
C THR A 25 7.44 15.69 -2.55
N PRO A 26 6.66 16.43 -1.72
CA PRO A 26 7.15 16.99 -0.46
C PRO A 26 7.58 15.93 0.58
N PHE A 27 7.14 14.68 0.40
CA PHE A 27 7.33 13.60 1.37
C PHE A 27 8.38 12.58 0.92
N LYS A 28 8.93 12.72 -0.29
CA LYS A 28 9.97 11.79 -0.77
C LYS A 28 11.22 11.94 0.09
N ALA A 29 11.68 10.81 0.63
CA ALA A 29 12.92 10.73 1.40
C ALA A 29 13.60 9.39 1.18
N ASN A 30 14.92 9.35 1.33
CA ASN A 30 15.70 8.11 1.29
C ASN A 30 15.67 7.45 2.67
N GLY A 31 14.68 6.57 2.88
CA GLY A 31 14.63 5.70 4.04
C GLY A 31 15.76 4.66 4.02
N LYS A 32 16.01 4.00 5.15
CA LYS A 32 17.06 2.96 5.28
C LYS A 32 16.61 1.74 6.08
N ARG A 33 15.31 1.62 6.34
CA ARG A 33 14.72 0.61 7.23
C ARG A 33 13.60 -0.14 6.53
N GLU A 34 13.24 -1.28 7.10
CA GLU A 34 12.09 -2.07 6.67
C GLU A 34 10.86 -1.72 7.51
N LEU A 35 9.70 -1.66 6.86
CA LEU A 35 8.39 -1.53 7.50
C LEU A 35 7.57 -2.79 7.24
N TYR A 36 7.08 -3.42 8.31
CA TYR A 36 6.04 -4.43 8.25
C TYR A 36 4.71 -3.78 8.65
N ALA A 37 3.86 -3.48 7.66
CA ALA A 37 2.59 -2.78 7.85
C ALA A 37 1.41 -3.69 7.52
N TYR A 38 1.25 -4.77 8.29
CA TYR A 38 0.15 -5.70 8.14
C TYR A 38 -1.03 -5.34 9.04
N ARG A 39 -2.25 -5.60 8.55
CA ARG A 39 -3.49 -5.47 9.32
C ARG A 39 -3.40 -6.20 10.66
N THR A 40 -3.88 -5.60 11.73
CA THR A 40 -3.96 -6.25 13.06
C THR A 40 -5.29 -6.95 13.34
N ASP A 41 -6.30 -6.74 12.50
CA ASP A 41 -7.62 -7.35 12.64
C ASP A 41 -7.71 -8.73 11.97
N GLY A 42 -8.87 -9.39 12.13
CA GLY A 42 -9.12 -10.74 11.60
C GLY A 42 -9.19 -10.84 10.07
N GLU A 43 -9.10 -9.72 9.34
CA GLU A 43 -9.04 -9.71 7.88
C GLU A 43 -7.61 -9.74 7.34
N SER A 44 -6.61 -9.74 8.24
CA SER A 44 -5.19 -9.85 7.88
C SER A 44 -4.92 -11.08 7.02
N ALA A 45 -4.26 -10.88 5.87
CA ALA A 45 -3.77 -11.98 5.05
C ALA A 45 -2.64 -12.75 5.76
N GLN A 46 -1.90 -12.03 6.61
CA GLN A 46 -0.75 -12.56 7.32
C GLN A 46 -1.17 -13.23 8.65
N LYS A 47 -1.08 -14.57 8.70
CA LYS A 47 -1.39 -15.35 9.91
C LYS A 47 -0.39 -15.11 11.04
N VAL A 48 0.90 -15.08 10.71
CA VAL A 48 2.00 -14.82 11.66
C VAL A 48 2.67 -13.52 11.28
N LYS A 49 2.56 -12.51 12.14
CA LYS A 49 3.13 -11.18 11.92
C LYS A 49 4.51 -11.10 12.57
N PRO A 50 5.46 -10.38 11.97
CA PRO A 50 6.71 -10.04 12.64
C PRO A 50 6.48 -9.28 13.95
N ASP A 51 7.35 -9.45 14.93
CA ASP A 51 7.26 -8.79 16.25
C ASP A 51 7.29 -7.26 16.13
N ASN A 52 7.93 -6.74 15.09
CA ASN A 52 8.02 -5.30 14.79
C ASN A 52 6.92 -4.82 13.81
N ASN A 53 5.79 -5.54 13.69
CA ASN A 53 4.67 -5.11 12.84
C ASN A 53 4.02 -3.81 13.36
N LEU A 54 3.85 -2.85 12.45
CA LEU A 54 3.26 -1.55 12.72
C LEU A 54 2.09 -1.29 11.76
N ASP A 55 0.85 -1.51 12.22
CA ASP A 55 -0.37 -1.25 11.43
C ASP A 55 -0.70 0.25 11.38
N ILE A 56 0.11 1.00 10.62
CA ILE A 56 0.00 2.45 10.47
C ILE A 56 -1.34 2.92 9.87
N SER A 57 -2.13 2.03 9.28
CA SER A 57 -3.46 2.36 8.75
C SER A 57 -4.55 2.42 9.81
N ARG A 58 -4.28 1.97 11.04
CA ARG A 58 -5.25 2.03 12.13
C ARG A 58 -5.20 3.41 12.79
N ARG A 59 -6.21 4.24 12.47
CA ARG A 59 -6.35 5.62 12.97
C ARG A 59 -6.24 5.67 14.50
N GLY A 60 -5.49 6.65 15.02
CA GLY A 60 -5.37 6.94 16.45
C GLY A 60 -4.29 6.14 17.20
N LEU A 61 -3.62 5.18 16.56
CA LEU A 61 -2.49 4.45 17.17
C LEU A 61 -1.12 5.01 16.77
N HIS A 62 -0.97 5.43 15.51
CA HIS A 62 0.33 5.78 14.97
C HIS A 62 0.34 7.09 14.17
N CYS A 63 -0.84 7.60 13.78
CA CYS A 63 -0.96 8.80 12.96
C CYS A 63 -2.27 9.55 13.27
N ASN A 64 -2.18 10.87 13.40
CA ASN A 64 -3.32 11.77 13.60
C ASN A 64 -3.84 12.37 12.29
N ASN A 65 -2.96 12.47 11.28
CA ASN A 65 -3.29 13.02 9.97
C ASN A 65 -2.48 12.34 8.84
N LEU A 66 -2.82 12.68 7.59
CA LEU A 66 -2.19 12.13 6.38
C LEU A 66 -0.70 12.48 6.29
N GLU A 67 -0.31 13.69 6.69
CA GLU A 67 1.06 14.16 6.60
C GLU A 67 2.01 13.34 7.47
N GLU A 68 1.63 13.13 8.73
CA GLU A 68 2.35 12.28 9.68
C GLU A 68 2.47 10.84 9.15
N TRP A 69 1.39 10.31 8.60
CA TRP A 69 1.36 8.97 8.01
C TRP A 69 2.32 8.83 6.80
N LEU A 70 2.34 9.82 5.89
CA LEU A 70 3.26 9.84 4.76
C LEU A 70 4.72 9.98 5.20
N ARG A 71 4.98 10.84 6.19
CA ARG A 71 6.31 10.98 6.78
C ARG A 71 6.79 9.67 7.38
N ILE A 72 5.93 8.93 8.09
CA ILE A 72 6.29 7.60 8.62
C ILE A 72 6.74 6.67 7.49
N ILE A 73 5.95 6.54 6.43
CA ILE A 73 6.28 5.70 5.26
C ILE A 73 7.59 6.14 4.61
N ALA A 74 7.82 7.45 4.51
CA ALA A 74 9.02 8.00 3.89
C ALA A 74 10.33 7.61 4.58
N HIS A 75 10.32 7.28 5.88
CA HIS A 75 11.51 6.84 6.62
C HIS A 75 11.98 5.42 6.29
N PHE A 76 11.16 4.65 5.57
CA PHE A 76 11.46 3.28 5.19
C PHE A 76 11.90 3.17 3.74
N GLU A 77 12.68 2.15 3.43
CA GLU A 77 13.17 1.82 2.09
C GLU A 77 12.36 0.68 1.48
N VAL A 78 12.11 -0.35 2.30
CA VAL A 78 11.35 -1.55 1.94
C VAL A 78 10.10 -1.63 2.80
N ILE A 79 8.95 -1.93 2.18
CA ILE A 79 7.67 -2.03 2.86
C ILE A 79 6.99 -3.35 2.51
N SER A 80 6.67 -4.12 3.54
CA SER A 80 5.86 -5.32 3.46
C SER A 80 4.45 -5.03 3.98
N THR A 81 3.39 -5.27 3.18
CA THR A 81 2.03 -4.90 3.59
C THR A 81 0.91 -5.71 2.92
N ASP A 82 -0.26 -5.77 3.57
CA ASP A 82 -1.53 -6.23 3.00
C ASP A 82 -2.59 -5.09 2.93
N ARG A 83 -2.15 -3.83 3.13
CA ARG A 83 -2.98 -2.61 3.09
C ARG A 83 -2.84 -1.90 1.75
N ALA A 84 -3.95 -1.74 1.04
CA ALA A 84 -3.98 -1.12 -0.29
C ALA A 84 -3.34 0.28 -0.34
N HIS A 85 -3.71 1.16 0.60
CA HIS A 85 -3.20 2.53 0.61
C HIS A 85 -1.73 2.60 1.02
N VAL A 86 -1.25 1.71 1.91
CA VAL A 86 0.18 1.64 2.25
C VAL A 86 0.99 1.23 1.02
N MET A 87 0.51 0.25 0.26
CA MET A 87 1.14 -0.14 -1.01
C MET A 87 1.19 1.03 -2.00
N ILE A 88 0.06 1.71 -2.25
CA ILE A 88 0.02 2.84 -3.19
C ILE A 88 0.95 3.97 -2.73
N ALA A 89 0.88 4.38 -1.47
CA ALA A 89 1.70 5.47 -0.96
C ALA A 89 3.19 5.12 -0.97
N GLY A 90 3.56 3.89 -0.60
CA GLY A 90 4.93 3.41 -0.68
C GLY A 90 5.45 3.44 -2.11
N VAL A 91 4.67 2.98 -3.08
CA VAL A 91 5.02 3.09 -4.50
C VAL A 91 5.24 4.56 -4.91
N MET A 92 4.31 5.45 -4.57
CA MET A 92 4.40 6.87 -4.94
C MET A 92 5.60 7.58 -4.30
N LEU A 93 6.02 7.11 -3.13
CA LEU A 93 7.21 7.57 -2.43
C LEU A 93 8.51 6.90 -2.91
N GLY A 94 8.43 6.06 -3.95
CA GLY A 94 9.58 5.39 -4.57
C GLY A 94 10.16 4.26 -3.73
N LYS A 95 9.34 3.59 -2.91
CA LYS A 95 9.76 2.50 -2.03
C LYS A 95 9.67 1.16 -2.73
N GLN A 96 10.47 0.20 -2.27
CA GLN A 96 10.33 -1.19 -2.68
C GLN A 96 9.20 -1.85 -1.90
N ILE A 97 8.23 -2.43 -2.61
CA ILE A 97 7.03 -2.99 -1.97
C ILE A 97 6.96 -4.50 -2.13
N TYR A 98 6.72 -5.18 -1.01
CA TYR A 98 6.30 -6.57 -0.94
C TYR A 98 4.85 -6.65 -0.45
N TYR A 99 3.90 -6.97 -1.34
CA TYR A 99 2.51 -7.11 -0.92
C TYR A 99 2.15 -8.56 -0.61
N THR A 100 1.22 -8.76 0.33
CA THR A 100 0.62 -10.07 0.60
C THR A 100 -0.85 -10.03 0.18
N PRO A 101 -1.29 -10.91 -0.73
CA PRO A 101 -2.66 -10.89 -1.24
C PRO A 101 -3.65 -11.22 -0.12
N THR A 102 -4.66 -10.37 0.03
CA THR A 102 -5.83 -10.65 0.90
C THR A 102 -6.90 -11.42 0.12
N ASN A 103 -7.81 -12.10 0.84
CA ASN A 103 -9.01 -12.73 0.25
C ASN A 103 -9.92 -11.76 -0.53
N TYR A 104 -9.67 -10.46 -0.41
CA TYR A 104 -10.34 -9.43 -1.19
C TYR A 104 -9.57 -9.14 -2.48
N HIS A 105 -10.16 -9.45 -3.63
CA HIS A 105 -9.59 -9.27 -4.99
C HIS A 105 -9.10 -7.85 -5.35
N LYS A 106 -9.30 -6.87 -4.47
CA LYS A 106 -8.86 -5.48 -4.67
C LYS A 106 -7.34 -5.35 -4.62
N LEU A 107 -6.65 -6.02 -3.70
CA LEU A 107 -5.20 -5.86 -3.56
C LEU A 107 -4.44 -6.39 -4.79
N PRO A 108 -4.72 -7.62 -5.27
CA PRO A 108 -4.10 -8.12 -6.50
C PRO A 108 -4.40 -7.26 -7.72
N GLY A 109 -5.63 -6.79 -7.90
CA GLY A 109 -5.99 -5.92 -9.03
C GLY A 109 -5.28 -4.56 -9.03
N ILE A 110 -4.97 -4.01 -7.85
CA ILE A 110 -4.14 -2.79 -7.74
C ILE A 110 -2.68 -3.13 -8.00
N ALA A 111 -2.18 -4.23 -7.44
CA ALA A 111 -0.80 -4.67 -7.65
C ALA A 111 -0.54 -4.91 -9.15
N GLU A 112 -1.43 -5.57 -9.87
CA GLU A 112 -1.34 -5.76 -11.33
C GLU A 112 -1.19 -4.46 -12.12
N PHE A 113 -1.85 -3.39 -11.67
CA PHE A 113 -1.70 -2.06 -12.27
C PHE A 113 -0.34 -1.44 -11.91
N LEU A 114 0.06 -1.51 -10.64
CA LEU A 114 1.29 -0.90 -10.13
C LEU A 114 2.58 -1.60 -10.60
N ILE A 115 2.58 -2.94 -10.70
CA ILE A 115 3.75 -3.74 -11.09
C ILE A 115 4.28 -3.35 -12.47
N LYS A 116 3.42 -2.86 -13.37
CA LYS A 116 3.82 -2.46 -14.72
C LYS A 116 4.69 -1.20 -14.76
N GLU A 117 4.59 -0.37 -13.72
CA GLU A 117 5.21 0.97 -13.71
C GLU A 117 6.16 1.18 -12.51
N PHE A 118 6.15 0.29 -11.51
CA PHE A 118 6.83 0.50 -10.23
C PHE A 118 7.47 -0.77 -9.65
N ASN A 119 8.38 -0.59 -8.69
CA ASN A 119 9.08 -1.68 -7.99
C ASN A 119 8.19 -2.35 -6.91
N VAL A 120 7.21 -3.11 -7.37
CA VAL A 120 6.26 -3.88 -6.54
C VAL A 120 6.44 -5.36 -6.83
N SER A 121 6.46 -6.19 -5.80
CA SER A 121 6.51 -7.64 -5.93
C SER A 121 5.56 -8.28 -4.93
N GLU A 122 5.01 -9.43 -5.30
CA GLU A 122 4.36 -10.30 -4.31
C GLU A 122 5.44 -10.83 -3.36
N LYS A 123 5.13 -10.87 -2.07
CA LYS A 123 6.06 -11.47 -1.11
C LYS A 123 6.24 -12.96 -1.44
N PRO A 124 7.49 -13.47 -1.52
CA PRO A 124 7.74 -14.89 -1.78
C PRO A 124 7.19 -15.80 -0.67
#